data_AF-A0A918B1X4-F1
#
_entry.id   AF-A0A918B1X4-F1
#
_cell.length_a   1.000
_cell.length_b   1.000
_cell.length_c   1.000
_cell.angle_alpha   90.00
_cell.angle_beta   90.00
_cell.angle_gamma   90.00
#
_symmetry.space_group_name_H-M   'P 1'
#
loop_
_entity.id
_entity.type
_entity.pdbx_description
1 polymer ?
#
loop_
_entity_poly.entity_id
_entity_poly.type
_entity_poly.pdbx_seq_one_letter_code
_entity_poly.pdbx_strand_id
1 'polypeptide(L)'
;MSVRSVRRRRATAAVVALAAALSLAACGSQDGNGAGGTGDGAADKRSVAQGGQGFGGARAKTAALGTDAEPGRFPRTLTHAMGETEIKAAPRRVVVLDVGELDNVVSLGVKPVGYAPAEGDPDLPAHLAKDGGSPRASAPSTASTRRPSPT
;
A
#
# COMPACT_ATOMS: atom_id res chain seq x y z
N MET A 1 -1.31 39.83 -49.65
CA MET A 1 -0.32 39.22 -48.72
C MET A 1 -0.95 38.91 -47.33
N SER A 2 -2.02 38.10 -47.23
CA SER A 2 -2.68 37.84 -45.92
C SER A 2 -3.27 36.43 -45.76
N VAL A 3 -2.63 35.41 -46.36
CA VAL A 3 -3.09 34.00 -46.25
C VAL A 3 -2.02 33.09 -45.61
N ARG A 4 -0.75 33.52 -45.59
CA ARG A 4 0.37 32.76 -45.00
C ARG A 4 0.48 32.89 -43.48
N SER A 5 -0.06 33.96 -42.87
CA SER A 5 0.00 34.18 -41.41
C SER A 5 -1.01 33.33 -40.63
N VAL A 6 -2.19 33.08 -41.19
CA VAL A 6 -3.27 32.29 -40.56
C VAL A 6 -2.92 30.79 -40.52
N ARG A 7 -2.27 30.27 -41.57
CA ARG A 7 -1.81 28.86 -41.61
C ARG A 7 -0.70 28.57 -40.60
N ARG A 8 0.18 29.54 -40.33
CA ARG A 8 1.26 29.41 -39.32
C ARG A 8 0.72 29.40 -37.88
N ARG A 9 -0.32 30.20 -37.58
CA ARG A 9 -0.96 30.24 -36.26
C ARG A 9 -1.79 28.98 -35.94
N ARG A 10 -2.38 28.34 -36.96
CA ARG A 10 -3.09 27.06 -36.78
C ARG A 10 -2.14 25.88 -36.58
N ALA A 11 -0.95 25.92 -37.20
CA ALA A 11 0.09 24.90 -36.98
C ALA A 11 0.66 24.96 -35.55
N THR A 12 0.87 26.15 -34.98
CA THR A 12 1.37 26.30 -33.60
C THR A 12 0.36 25.85 -32.55
N ALA A 13 -0.94 26.04 -32.78
CA ALA A 13 -1.99 25.57 -31.86
C ALA A 13 -2.12 24.04 -31.84
N ALA A 14 -1.90 23.37 -32.98
CA ALA A 14 -1.94 21.91 -33.06
C ALA A 14 -0.76 21.24 -32.31
N VAL A 15 0.44 21.83 -32.34
CA VAL A 15 1.62 21.31 -31.63
C VAL A 15 1.48 21.47 -30.11
N VAL A 16 0.92 22.59 -29.64
CA VAL A 16 0.69 22.82 -28.19
C VAL A 16 -0.39 21.86 -27.65
N ALA A 17 -1.44 21.58 -28.43
CA ALA A 17 -2.47 20.61 -28.04
C ALA A 17 -1.93 19.17 -28.00
N LEU A 18 -1.01 18.81 -28.90
CA LEU A 18 -0.37 17.48 -28.89
C LEU A 18 0.56 17.31 -27.67
N ALA A 19 1.33 18.35 -27.30
CA ALA A 19 2.21 18.32 -26.13
C ALA A 19 1.44 18.22 -24.78
N ALA A 20 0.27 18.87 -24.70
CA ALA A 20 -0.59 18.77 -23.51
C ALA A 20 -1.20 17.36 -23.36
N ALA A 21 -1.52 16.68 -24.46
CA ALA A 21 -2.01 15.30 -24.43
C ALA A 21 -0.91 14.29 -24.02
N LEU A 22 0.36 14.52 -24.41
CA LEU A 22 1.48 13.67 -23.98
C LEU A 22 1.81 13.82 -22.48
N SER A 23 1.46 14.95 -21.87
CA SER A 23 1.75 15.21 -20.45
C SER A 23 0.83 14.42 -19.52
N LEU A 24 -0.34 13.96 -19.98
CA LEU A 24 -1.29 13.19 -19.19
C LEU A 24 -0.98 11.68 -19.16
N ALA A 25 -0.34 11.15 -20.22
CA ALA A 25 0.06 9.74 -20.30
C ALA A 25 1.32 9.40 -19.48
N ALA A 26 2.11 10.41 -19.08
CA ALA A 26 3.33 10.18 -18.29
C ALA A 26 3.09 9.89 -16.79
N CYS A 27 1.83 9.99 -16.31
CA CYS A 27 1.44 9.47 -15.00
C CYS A 27 0.73 8.10 -15.09
N GLY A 28 0.74 7.46 -16.28
CA GLY A 28 0.14 6.15 -16.48
C GLY A 28 0.77 5.39 -17.65
N SER A 29 1.70 4.49 -17.30
CA SER A 29 2.35 3.45 -18.14
C SER A 29 3.81 3.76 -18.49
N GLN A 30 4.72 3.20 -17.68
CA GLN A 30 6.15 3.16 -17.95
C GLN A 30 6.48 1.87 -18.70
N ASP A 31 6.54 1.92 -20.02
CA ASP A 31 7.28 0.94 -20.82
C ASP A 31 8.75 1.35 -20.82
N GLY A 32 9.59 0.60 -20.08
CA GLY A 32 11.01 0.88 -19.91
C GLY A 32 11.87 -0.31 -20.33
N ASN A 33 12.30 -0.32 -21.60
CA ASN A 33 13.42 -1.14 -22.04
C ASN A 33 14.74 -0.50 -21.58
N GLY A 34 15.26 -0.94 -20.43
CA GLY A 34 16.55 -0.55 -19.89
C GLY A 34 17.30 -1.77 -19.38
N ALA A 35 18.40 -2.10 -20.05
CA ALA A 35 19.29 -3.20 -19.73
C ALA A 35 20.15 -2.90 -18.48
N GLY A 36 20.37 -3.93 -17.66
CA GLY A 36 21.53 -4.04 -16.77
C GLY A 36 21.24 -4.04 -15.27
N GLY A 37 21.51 -5.18 -14.61
CA GLY A 37 21.66 -5.28 -13.16
C GLY A 37 21.13 -6.59 -12.56
N THR A 38 21.92 -7.66 -12.67
CA THR A 38 21.66 -8.96 -12.03
C THR A 38 21.67 -8.80 -10.51
N GLY A 39 20.54 -9.13 -9.89
CA GLY A 39 20.35 -9.20 -8.45
C GLY A 39 19.17 -10.11 -8.19
N ASP A 40 19.44 -11.39 -7.99
CA ASP A 40 18.49 -12.51 -7.86
C ASP A 40 17.66 -12.50 -6.55
N GLY A 41 17.18 -11.32 -6.15
CA GLY A 41 16.27 -11.13 -5.01
C GLY A 41 15.29 -9.96 -5.17
N ALA A 42 15.32 -9.26 -6.32
CA ALA A 42 14.44 -8.14 -6.63
C ALA A 42 13.26 -8.51 -7.56
N ALA A 43 13.34 -9.63 -8.28
CA ALA A 43 12.31 -10.06 -9.23
C ALA A 43 10.98 -10.40 -8.53
N ASP A 44 11.04 -11.13 -7.40
CA ASP A 44 9.84 -11.52 -6.66
C ASP A 44 9.12 -10.33 -6.01
N LYS A 45 9.87 -9.36 -5.48
CA LYS A 45 9.30 -8.15 -4.85
C LYS A 45 8.64 -7.22 -5.87
N ARG A 46 9.15 -7.16 -7.10
CA ARG A 46 8.57 -6.35 -8.19
C ARG A 46 7.23 -6.90 -8.68
N SER A 47 7.00 -8.21 -8.53
CA SER A 47 5.72 -8.82 -8.94
C SER A 47 4.52 -8.28 -8.14
N VAL A 48 4.73 -7.95 -6.86
CA VAL A 48 3.71 -7.40 -5.95
C VAL A 48 3.79 -5.89 -5.78
N ALA A 49 4.75 -5.22 -6.43
CA ALA A 49 4.77 -3.76 -6.50
C ALA A 49 3.56 -3.24 -7.29
N GLN A 50 3.15 -2.00 -7.05
CA GLN A 50 2.04 -1.38 -7.78
C GLN A 50 2.29 -1.42 -9.30
N GLY A 51 1.40 -2.08 -10.04
CA GLY A 51 1.53 -2.33 -11.48
C GLY A 51 2.12 -3.69 -11.87
N GLY A 52 2.66 -4.45 -10.90
CA GLY A 52 3.09 -5.83 -11.11
C GLY A 52 1.92 -6.81 -11.21
N GLN A 53 2.15 -7.96 -11.86
CA GLN A 53 1.12 -8.99 -12.06
C GLN A 53 0.52 -9.52 -10.74
N GLY A 54 1.34 -9.65 -9.70
CA GLY A 54 0.92 -10.07 -8.36
C GLY A 54 0.06 -9.02 -7.65
N PHE A 55 0.30 -7.73 -7.90
CA PHE A 55 -0.53 -6.64 -7.37
C PHE A 55 -1.90 -6.56 -8.08
N GLY A 56 -1.92 -6.74 -9.41
CA GLY A 56 -3.15 -6.71 -10.20
C GLY A 56 -4.20 -7.72 -9.74
N GLY A 57 -3.76 -8.91 -9.31
CA GLY A 57 -4.63 -9.96 -8.76
C GLY A 57 -4.94 -9.85 -7.26
N ALA A 58 -4.22 -9.00 -6.51
CA ALA A 58 -4.34 -8.93 -5.06
C ALA A 58 -5.77 -8.56 -4.62
N ARG A 59 -6.40 -7.60 -5.29
CA ARG A 59 -7.79 -7.19 -5.00
C ARG A 59 -8.78 -8.34 -5.13
N ALA A 60 -8.68 -9.12 -6.22
CA ALA A 60 -9.57 -10.26 -6.45
C ALA A 60 -9.36 -11.35 -5.39
N LYS A 61 -8.10 -11.60 -4.99
CA LYS A 61 -7.78 -12.55 -3.92
C LYS A 61 -8.31 -12.09 -2.57
N THR A 62 -8.15 -10.81 -2.22
CA THR A 62 -8.68 -10.25 -0.97
C THR A 62 -10.20 -10.25 -0.95
N ALA A 63 -10.87 -10.01 -2.08
CA ALA A 63 -12.33 -10.06 -2.19
C ALA A 63 -12.92 -11.45 -1.91
N ALA A 64 -12.12 -12.52 -2.04
CA ALA A 64 -12.52 -13.88 -1.69
C ALA A 64 -12.33 -14.22 -0.20
N LEU A 65 -11.73 -13.32 0.59
CA LEU A 65 -11.56 -13.47 2.04
C LEU A 65 -12.67 -12.71 2.78
N GLY A 66 -12.83 -13.01 4.08
CA GLY A 66 -13.82 -12.35 4.94
C GLY A 66 -15.04 -13.22 5.19
N THR A 67 -16.22 -12.62 5.16
CA THR A 67 -17.46 -13.23 5.67
C THR A 67 -18.67 -12.52 5.07
N ASP A 68 -19.68 -13.30 4.66
CA ASP A 68 -20.92 -12.75 4.10
C ASP A 68 -21.98 -12.44 5.17
N ALA A 69 -21.67 -12.69 6.45
CA ALA A 69 -22.61 -12.39 7.53
C ALA A 69 -22.76 -10.88 7.74
N GLU A 70 -23.98 -10.42 8.02
CA GLU A 70 -24.22 -9.02 8.37
C GLU A 70 -23.40 -8.55 9.58
N PRO A 71 -23.06 -7.25 9.68
CA PRO A 71 -22.35 -6.70 10.84
C PRO A 71 -23.05 -7.04 12.16
N GLY A 72 -22.25 -7.40 13.18
CA GLY A 72 -22.77 -7.71 14.52
C GLY A 72 -23.50 -9.05 14.67
N ARG A 73 -23.64 -9.86 13.61
CA ARG A 73 -24.26 -11.18 13.68
C ARG A 73 -23.26 -12.28 14.03
N PHE A 74 -23.69 -13.18 14.91
CA PHE A 74 -22.95 -14.35 15.37
C PHE A 74 -23.91 -15.57 15.50
N PRO A 75 -23.42 -16.81 15.33
CA PRO A 75 -22.06 -17.17 14.93
C PRO A 75 -21.76 -16.69 13.49
N ARG A 76 -20.48 -16.47 13.19
CA ARG A 76 -20.02 -16.12 11.83
C ARG A 76 -18.69 -16.78 11.52
N THR A 77 -18.55 -17.30 10.31
CA THR A 77 -17.29 -17.86 9.82
C THR A 77 -16.53 -16.82 9.01
N LEU A 78 -15.23 -16.69 9.28
CA LEU A 78 -14.28 -15.86 8.55
C LEU A 78 -13.35 -16.75 7.73
N THR A 79 -13.34 -16.54 6.42
CA THR A 79 -12.34 -17.10 5.51
C THR A 79 -11.12 -16.19 5.51
N HIS A 80 -9.94 -16.75 5.73
CA HIS A 80 -8.66 -16.07 5.77
C HIS A 80 -7.58 -16.90 5.06
N ALA A 81 -6.38 -16.34 4.87
CA ALA A 81 -5.31 -17.02 4.14
C ALA A 81 -4.95 -18.42 4.69
N MET A 82 -5.18 -18.68 5.98
CA MET A 82 -4.92 -19.96 6.64
C MET A 82 -6.13 -20.93 6.68
N GLY A 83 -7.21 -20.66 5.93
CA GLY A 83 -8.44 -21.45 5.97
C GLY A 83 -9.62 -20.68 6.56
N GLU A 84 -10.37 -21.30 7.47
CA GLU A 84 -11.57 -20.71 8.07
C GLU A 84 -11.52 -20.70 9.60
N THR A 85 -12.09 -19.65 10.20
CA THR A 85 -12.28 -19.55 11.65
C THR A 85 -13.72 -19.15 11.96
N GLU A 86 -14.40 -19.92 12.81
CA GLU A 86 -15.73 -19.57 13.33
C GLU A 86 -15.60 -18.68 14.58
N ILE A 87 -16.24 -17.51 14.54
CA ILE A 87 -16.48 -16.67 15.70
C ILE A 87 -17.89 -16.96 16.23
N LYS A 88 -17.96 -17.67 17.35
CA LYS A 88 -19.21 -18.18 17.93
C LYS A 88 -20.11 -17.08 18.52
N ALA A 89 -19.52 -16.03 19.06
CA ALA A 89 -20.22 -14.94 19.73
C ALA A 89 -19.42 -13.64 19.66
N ALA A 90 -20.05 -12.51 19.98
CA ALA A 90 -19.41 -11.20 19.99
C ALA A 90 -18.14 -11.20 20.87
N PRO A 91 -16.95 -10.88 20.31
CA PRO A 91 -15.71 -10.85 21.08
C PRO A 91 -15.77 -9.82 22.21
N ARG A 92 -15.38 -10.23 23.42
CA ARG A 92 -15.33 -9.35 24.61
C ARG A 92 -13.91 -8.85 24.91
N ARG A 93 -12.91 -9.54 24.38
CA ARG A 93 -11.47 -9.26 24.57
C ARG A 93 -10.78 -9.43 23.23
N VAL A 94 -10.24 -8.34 22.70
CA VAL A 94 -9.58 -8.31 21.39
C VAL A 94 -8.11 -7.95 21.59
N VAL A 95 -7.21 -8.76 21.03
CA VAL A 95 -5.77 -8.48 20.97
C VAL A 95 -5.41 -8.22 19.50
N VAL A 96 -4.65 -7.16 19.25
CA VAL A 96 -4.24 -6.79 17.89
C VAL A 96 -2.77 -7.11 17.69
N LEU A 97 -2.42 -7.82 16.62
CA LEU A 97 -1.05 -8.33 16.43
C LEU A 97 -0.18 -7.49 15.49
N ASP A 98 -0.75 -6.48 14.84
CA ASP A 98 -0.04 -5.59 13.92
C ASP A 98 -0.60 -4.15 14.05
N VAL A 99 0.29 -3.19 13.85
CA VAL A 99 0.05 -1.76 14.08
C VAL A 99 -0.91 -1.19 13.02
N GLY A 100 -0.90 -1.70 11.79
CA GLY A 100 -1.84 -1.26 10.75
C GLY A 100 -3.29 -1.61 11.13
N GLU A 101 -3.49 -2.77 11.71
CA GLU A 101 -4.78 -3.28 12.14
C GLU A 101 -5.27 -2.58 13.41
N LEU A 102 -4.36 -2.05 14.22
CA LEU A 102 -4.70 -1.31 15.44
C LEU A 102 -5.52 -0.05 15.11
N ASP A 103 -5.12 0.69 14.08
CA ASP A 103 -5.85 1.88 13.63
C ASP A 103 -7.27 1.53 13.15
N ASN A 104 -7.43 0.43 12.44
CA ASN A 104 -8.74 -0.06 11.99
C ASN A 104 -9.65 -0.41 13.17
N VAL A 105 -9.14 -1.17 14.15
CA VAL A 105 -9.89 -1.60 15.34
C VAL A 105 -10.36 -0.40 16.16
N VAL A 106 -9.47 0.56 16.39
CA VAL A 106 -9.78 1.79 17.15
C VAL A 106 -10.78 2.66 16.39
N SER A 107 -10.63 2.79 15.06
CA SER A 107 -11.56 3.54 14.20
C SER A 107 -12.97 2.97 14.20
N LEU A 108 -13.11 1.65 14.39
CA LEU A 108 -14.40 0.97 14.54
C LEU A 108 -14.98 1.05 15.97
N GLY A 109 -14.34 1.80 16.88
CA GLY A 109 -14.78 1.98 18.26
C GLY A 109 -14.50 0.79 19.17
N VAL A 110 -13.71 -0.18 18.72
CA VAL A 110 -13.32 -1.34 19.54
C VAL A 110 -12.13 -0.95 20.41
N LYS A 111 -12.24 -1.21 21.72
CA LYS A 111 -11.14 -1.03 22.68
C LYS A 111 -10.39 -2.35 22.86
N PRO A 112 -9.19 -2.52 22.28
CA PRO A 112 -8.42 -3.74 22.47
C PRO A 112 -7.90 -3.86 23.91
N VAL A 113 -7.70 -5.09 24.37
CA VAL A 113 -7.11 -5.39 25.69
C VAL A 113 -5.58 -5.51 25.63
N GLY A 114 -5.01 -5.45 24.43
CA GLY A 114 -3.58 -5.47 24.18
C GLY A 114 -3.27 -5.33 22.69
N TYR A 115 -2.05 -4.93 22.37
CA TYR A 115 -1.53 -4.88 21.01
C TYR A 115 -0.07 -5.35 20.98
N ALA A 116 0.40 -5.82 19.84
CA ALA A 116 1.82 -6.08 19.62
C ALA A 116 2.52 -4.77 19.23
N PRO A 117 3.56 -4.34 19.97
CA PRO A 117 4.32 -3.15 19.62
C PRO A 117 5.09 -3.34 18.31
N ALA A 118 5.41 -2.23 17.65
CA ALA A 118 6.23 -2.25 16.45
C ALA A 118 7.64 -2.78 16.74
N GLU A 119 8.31 -3.25 15.70
CA GLU A 119 9.74 -3.55 15.81
C GLU A 119 10.52 -2.29 16.20
N GLY A 120 11.38 -2.40 17.22
CA GLY A 120 12.20 -1.28 17.72
C GLY A 120 11.46 -0.34 18.67
N ASP A 121 10.25 -0.68 19.10
CA ASP A 121 9.54 0.07 20.14
C ASP A 121 10.35 0.08 21.46
N PRO A 122 10.53 1.25 22.11
CA PRO A 122 11.31 1.39 23.33
C PRO A 122 10.74 0.60 24.52
N ASP A 123 9.45 0.23 24.49
CA ASP A 123 8.80 -0.53 25.54
C ASP A 123 9.06 -2.04 25.44
N LEU A 124 9.76 -2.50 24.39
CA LEU A 124 10.15 -3.90 24.26
C LEU A 124 11.19 -4.31 25.33
N PRO A 125 11.01 -5.46 26.00
CA PRO A 125 11.96 -5.93 27.00
C PRO A 125 13.40 -6.06 26.46
N ALA A 126 14.38 -5.55 27.22
CA ALA A 126 15.78 -5.51 26.81
C ALA A 126 16.43 -6.88 26.49
N HIS A 127 15.90 -7.97 27.06
CA HIS A 127 16.38 -9.33 26.73
C HIS A 127 16.04 -9.72 25.27
N LEU A 128 14.97 -9.17 24.68
CA LEU A 128 14.62 -9.40 23.28
C LEU A 128 15.64 -8.74 22.33
N ALA A 129 16.21 -7.58 22.72
CA ALA A 129 17.30 -6.97 21.96
C ALA A 129 18.58 -7.82 21.98
N LYS A 130 18.79 -8.62 23.04
CA LYS A 130 19.95 -9.48 23.19
C LYS A 130 19.78 -10.83 22.49
N ASP A 131 18.63 -11.49 22.71
CA ASP A 131 18.41 -12.87 22.27
C ASP A 131 17.57 -12.96 20.99
N GLY A 132 16.75 -11.94 20.69
CA GLY A 132 15.89 -11.87 19.51
C GLY A 132 16.57 -11.34 18.25
N GLY A 133 17.82 -10.89 18.37
CA GLY A 133 18.59 -10.31 17.27
C GLY A 133 18.08 -8.94 16.82
N SER A 134 18.65 -8.45 15.72
CA SER A 134 18.20 -7.23 15.03
C SER A 134 17.68 -7.63 13.65
N PRO A 135 16.37 -7.88 13.50
CA PRO A 135 15.80 -8.07 12.18
C PRO A 135 16.15 -6.86 11.32
N ARG A 136 16.46 -7.10 10.05
CA ARG A 136 16.80 -6.01 9.14
C ARG A 136 15.51 -5.23 8.93
N ALA A 137 15.45 -4.01 9.45
CA ALA A 137 14.33 -3.09 9.19
C ALA A 137 13.96 -3.16 7.71
N SER A 138 12.69 -3.47 7.43
CA SER A 138 12.12 -3.17 6.11
C SER A 138 12.32 -1.66 5.92
N ALA A 139 12.91 -1.28 4.78
CA ALA A 139 13.47 0.05 4.56
C ALA A 139 12.56 1.14 5.14
N PRO A 140 13.11 2.11 5.91
CA PRO A 140 12.29 3.15 6.51
C PRO A 140 11.47 3.80 5.41
N SER A 141 10.14 3.73 5.52
CA SER A 141 9.28 4.69 4.86
C SER A 141 9.82 6.04 5.30
N THR A 142 10.40 6.78 4.37
CA THR A 142 10.91 8.13 4.61
C THR A 142 9.71 8.99 4.94
N ALA A 143 9.32 8.96 6.21
CA ALA A 143 8.34 9.84 6.80
C ALA A 143 8.91 11.26 6.66
N SER A 144 8.53 11.90 5.56
CA SER A 144 8.36 13.33 5.39
C SER A 144 9.20 14.17 6.37
N THR A 145 10.47 14.41 6.00
CA THR A 145 11.20 15.59 6.50
C THR A 145 10.50 16.82 5.92
N ARG A 146 9.37 17.19 6.53
CA ARG A 146 8.70 18.46 6.29
C ARG A 146 9.64 19.54 6.82
N ARG A 147 10.51 20.03 5.94
CA ARG A 147 11.36 21.20 6.17
C ARG A 147 10.46 22.35 6.63
N PRO A 148 10.65 22.95 7.82
CA PRO A 148 9.90 24.13 8.20
C PRO A 148 10.26 25.27 7.23
N SER A 149 9.24 25.91 6.66
CA SER A 149 9.36 27.11 5.83
C SER A 149 9.89 28.26 6.69
N PRO A 150 10.95 28.97 6.26
CA PRO A 150 11.33 30.21 6.92
C PRO A 150 10.29 31.29 6.57
N THR A 151 9.80 31.96 7.62
CA THR A 151 9.02 33.20 7.56
C THR A 151 9.85 34.35 7.02
#